data_AF-A0A3Q0KJH9-F1
#
_entry.id   AF-A0A3Q0KJH9-F1
#
_cell.length_a   1.000
_cell.length_b   1.000
_cell.length_c   1.000
_cell.angle_alpha   90.00
_cell.angle_beta   90.00
_cell.angle_gamma   90.00
#
_symmetry.space_group_name_H-M   'P 1'
#
loop_
_entity.id
_entity.type
_entity.pdbx_description
1 polymer ?
#
loop_
_entity_poly.entity_id
_entity_poly.type
_entity_poly.pdbx_seq_one_letter_code
_entity_poly.pdbx_strand_id
1 'polypeptide(L)'
;MKYWIGFQLSLFRSRGPNSIKVFAEKMSGSPFVHEYPQIQINAVNNLTTTIQNTLQMTVSTLLNQILENSSIRNINSTTAVYIKNIKTVQQKLEILAISGKDKLEIITDFDRTLSKYCQDGELVPTSYGIFESDPELTETAKSTLINLRNKYYPIELDNNLTENEKTPYMLEWWELAHEVIIECGIQKHTLEKTVKESHLVLRDKVSEFFQLLSDYHIPVLVFSAGLGDVIDLSLHHANVYHDNMRVVSNFMQFNDNGKLIGFSSPIIHVFNKTAGSIINNSIPKRPNVLLLGDSPGDVHMADGATIDDPTGQLGTVLRIGFLNESVQENLEKYQSLYDIVLVNDSTFEIPYKIIQSILCHNE
;
A
#
# COMPACT_ATOMS: atom_id res chain seq x y z
N MET A 1 -42.70 16.32 -22.38
CA MET A 1 -41.31 16.81 -22.22
C MET A 1 -40.91 16.66 -20.77
N LYS A 2 -40.08 15.65 -20.43
CA LYS A 2 -39.48 15.51 -19.09
C LYS A 2 -38.17 16.31 -19.10
N TYR A 3 -38.15 17.46 -18.46
CA TYR A 3 -36.92 18.21 -18.21
C TYR A 3 -36.23 17.60 -16.99
N TRP A 4 -35.15 16.84 -17.22
CA TRP A 4 -34.22 16.45 -16.17
C TRP A 4 -33.34 17.65 -15.87
N ILE A 5 -33.59 18.34 -14.75
CA ILE A 5 -32.69 19.35 -14.21
C ILE A 5 -31.81 18.63 -13.19
N GLY A 6 -30.60 18.24 -13.60
CA GLY A 6 -29.58 17.74 -12.69
C GLY A 6 -29.12 18.89 -11.78
N PHE A 7 -29.23 18.70 -10.47
CA PHE A 7 -28.70 19.63 -9.47
C PHE A 7 -27.36 19.09 -8.97
N GLN A 8 -26.29 19.84 -9.19
CA GLN A 8 -25.00 19.59 -8.55
C GLN A 8 -24.90 20.51 -7.33
N LEU A 9 -25.05 19.94 -6.13
CA LEU A 9 -24.95 20.64 -4.86
C LEU A 9 -23.47 20.86 -4.51
N SER A 10 -22.96 22.06 -4.72
CA SER A 10 -21.66 22.47 -4.17
C SER A 10 -21.86 23.17 -2.82
N LEU A 11 -21.49 22.50 -1.73
CA LEU A 11 -21.49 23.07 -0.38
C LEU A 11 -20.21 23.90 -0.18
N PHE A 12 -20.33 25.23 -0.27
CA PHE A 12 -19.26 26.14 0.17
C PHE A 12 -19.48 26.55 1.62
N ARG A 13 -18.56 26.19 2.51
CA ARG A 13 -18.47 26.73 3.88
C ARG A 13 -17.98 28.16 3.83
N SER A 14 -18.87 29.14 3.97
CA SER A 14 -18.45 30.53 4.21
C SER A 14 -18.07 30.74 5.68
N ARG A 15 -16.94 31.42 5.92
CA ARG A 15 -16.43 31.75 7.27
C ARG A 15 -17.31 32.84 7.89
N GLY A 16 -18.29 32.42 8.67
CA GLY A 16 -19.10 33.29 9.53
C GLY A 16 -20.09 32.45 10.33
N PRO A 17 -20.33 32.78 11.62
CA PRO A 17 -21.25 32.01 12.43
C PRO A 17 -22.67 32.24 11.90
N ASN A 18 -23.34 31.16 11.50
CA ASN A 18 -24.78 31.07 11.18
C ASN A 18 -25.28 31.47 9.78
N SER A 19 -24.60 31.12 8.69
CA SER A 19 -25.34 30.88 7.43
C SER A 19 -24.61 29.96 6.44
N ILE A 20 -25.22 28.80 6.15
CA ILE A 20 -24.93 28.01 4.95
C ILE A 20 -25.85 28.59 3.86
N LYS A 21 -25.31 29.40 2.95
CA LYS A 21 -26.04 29.79 1.73
C LYS A 21 -25.74 28.76 0.65
N VAL A 22 -26.73 27.93 0.33
CA VAL A 22 -26.70 27.03 -0.83
C VAL A 22 -27.02 27.88 -2.07
N PHE A 23 -26.04 28.10 -2.93
CA PHE A 23 -26.25 28.78 -4.21
C PHE A 23 -26.47 27.74 -5.30
N ALA A 24 -27.65 27.74 -5.90
CA ALA A 24 -27.91 27.06 -7.16
C ALA A 24 -27.76 28.07 -8.30
N GLU A 25 -26.65 28.01 -9.05
CA GLU A 25 -26.49 28.81 -10.26
C GLU A 25 -27.42 28.28 -11.35
N LYS A 26 -28.45 29.05 -11.68
CA LYS A 26 -29.12 28.94 -12.98
C LYS A 26 -28.71 30.13 -13.82
N MET A 27 -28.00 29.88 -14.92
CA MET A 27 -27.59 30.89 -15.89
C MET A 27 -28.83 31.55 -16.52
N SER A 28 -29.25 32.71 -16.00
CA SER A 28 -29.87 33.85 -16.71
C SER A 28 -30.50 34.80 -15.71
N GLY A 29 -30.39 36.11 -15.98
CA GLY A 29 -30.55 37.19 -15.01
C GLY A 29 -31.90 37.27 -14.28
N SER A 30 -31.86 37.15 -12.95
CA SER A 30 -32.28 38.16 -11.97
C SER A 30 -32.13 37.55 -10.56
N PRO A 31 -31.67 38.30 -9.55
CA PRO A 31 -31.43 37.74 -8.22
C PRO A 31 -32.75 37.67 -7.43
N PHE A 32 -33.49 36.57 -7.58
CA PHE A 32 -34.55 36.24 -6.63
C PHE A 32 -33.91 35.59 -5.39
N VAL A 33 -33.86 36.35 -4.29
CA VAL A 33 -33.49 35.84 -2.96
C VAL A 33 -34.66 35.00 -2.45
N HIS A 34 -34.67 33.70 -2.74
CA HIS A 34 -35.58 32.79 -2.06
C HIS A 34 -35.09 32.59 -0.62
N GLU A 35 -35.85 33.06 0.37
CA GLU A 35 -35.76 32.54 1.73
C GLU A 35 -36.15 31.06 1.68
N TYR A 36 -35.16 30.18 1.77
CA TYR A 36 -35.43 28.76 1.93
C TYR A 36 -36.06 28.54 3.32
N PRO A 37 -37.21 27.84 3.42
CA PRO A 37 -37.87 27.65 4.68
C PRO A 37 -36.94 26.91 5.65
N GLN A 38 -36.83 27.42 6.87
CA GLN A 38 -35.97 26.93 7.96
C GLN A 38 -36.10 25.40 8.22
N ILE A 39 -37.24 24.82 7.84
CA ILE A 39 -37.51 23.37 7.84
C ILE A 39 -36.52 22.60 6.96
N GLN A 40 -36.19 23.10 5.76
CA GLN A 40 -35.24 22.44 4.86
C GLN A 40 -33.81 22.48 5.43
N ILE A 41 -33.41 23.59 6.04
CA ILE A 41 -32.08 23.72 6.67
C ILE A 41 -31.95 22.74 7.84
N ASN A 42 -32.97 22.65 8.70
CA ASN A 42 -32.97 21.70 9.82
C ASN A 42 -32.93 20.25 9.33
N ALA A 43 -33.67 19.91 8.27
CA ALA A 43 -33.64 18.58 7.67
C ALA A 43 -32.24 18.22 7.13
N VAL A 44 -31.58 19.15 6.43
CA VAL A 44 -30.21 18.97 5.91
C VAL A 44 -29.19 18.82 7.05
N ASN A 45 -29.29 19.63 8.11
CA ASN A 45 -28.41 19.53 9.27
C ASN A 45 -28.59 18.19 9.99
N ASN A 46 -29.84 17.74 10.18
CA ASN A 46 -30.15 16.46 10.80
C ASN A 46 -29.61 15.30 9.96
N LEU A 47 -29.81 15.31 8.63
CA LEU A 47 -29.26 14.31 7.71
C LEU A 47 -27.73 14.25 7.78
N THR A 48 -27.07 15.42 7.75
CA THR A 48 -25.60 15.51 7.85
C THR A 48 -25.10 14.92 9.16
N THR A 49 -25.74 15.26 10.28
CA THR A 49 -25.38 14.75 11.60
C THR A 49 -25.57 13.23 11.69
N THR A 50 -26.67 12.72 11.13
CA THR A 50 -26.94 11.27 11.09
C THR A 50 -25.87 10.53 10.28
N ILE A 51 -25.48 11.03 9.10
CA ILE A 51 -24.42 10.42 8.27
C ILE A 51 -23.09 10.39 9.02
N GLN A 52 -22.71 11.49 9.68
CA GLN A 52 -21.49 11.56 10.48
C GLN A 52 -21.50 10.56 11.65
N ASN A 53 -22.62 10.46 12.37
CA ASN A 53 -22.77 9.49 13.46
C ASN A 53 -22.66 8.04 12.95
N THR A 54 -23.27 7.73 11.80
CA THR A 54 -23.17 6.39 11.19
C THR A 54 -21.74 6.05 10.80
N LEU A 55 -21.01 7.00 10.18
CA LEU A 55 -19.59 6.84 9.83
C LEU A 55 -18.73 6.57 11.07
N GLN A 56 -18.89 7.36 12.13
CA GLN A 56 -18.16 7.19 13.38
C GLN A 56 -18.46 5.83 14.03
N MET A 57 -19.71 5.38 14.00
CA MET A 57 -20.08 4.05 14.49
C MET A 57 -19.40 2.94 13.70
N THR A 58 -19.43 2.98 12.36
CA THR A 58 -18.78 1.94 11.54
C THR A 58 -17.28 1.88 11.77
N VAL A 59 -16.60 3.03 11.82
CA VAL A 59 -15.17 3.09 12.13
C VAL A 59 -14.89 2.54 13.53
N SER A 60 -15.72 2.88 14.52
CA SER A 60 -15.59 2.34 15.88
C SER A 60 -15.79 0.82 15.91
N THR A 61 -16.76 0.29 15.15
CA THR A 61 -16.98 -1.16 15.02
C THR A 61 -15.80 -1.87 14.37
N LEU A 62 -15.28 -1.33 13.26
CA LEU A 62 -14.07 -1.86 12.61
C LEU A 62 -12.89 -1.85 13.59
N LEU A 63 -12.65 -0.73 14.27
CA LEU A 63 -11.54 -0.61 15.21
C LEU A 63 -11.68 -1.61 16.36
N ASN A 64 -12.89 -1.83 16.88
CA ASN A 64 -13.13 -2.88 17.88
C ASN A 64 -12.81 -4.28 17.35
N GLN A 65 -13.19 -4.61 16.10
CA GLN A 65 -12.82 -5.89 15.48
C GLN A 65 -11.30 -6.06 15.32
N ILE A 66 -10.59 -4.99 14.95
CA ILE A 66 -9.13 -5.00 14.88
C ILE A 66 -8.52 -5.19 16.28
N LEU A 67 -9.10 -4.53 17.30
CA LEU A 67 -8.63 -4.62 18.68
C LEU A 67 -8.97 -5.95 19.36
N GLU A 68 -10.03 -6.64 18.95
CA GLU A 68 -10.31 -8.00 19.41
C GLU A 68 -9.16 -8.95 19.02
N ASN A 69 -8.63 -8.81 17.80
CA ASN A 69 -7.42 -9.51 17.37
C ASN A 69 -6.18 -9.07 18.17
N SER A 70 -6.09 -7.79 18.56
CA SER A 70 -5.00 -7.29 19.42
C SER A 70 -5.03 -7.82 20.85
N SER A 71 -6.22 -8.19 21.35
CA SER A 71 -6.38 -8.72 22.72
C SER A 71 -5.75 -10.11 22.84
N ILE A 72 -5.56 -10.79 21.70
CA ILE A 72 -4.72 -11.98 21.56
C ILE A 72 -3.24 -11.53 21.58
N ARG A 73 -2.76 -11.02 22.71
CA ARG A 73 -1.35 -10.60 22.91
C ARG A 73 -0.38 -11.78 23.03
N ASN A 74 -0.67 -12.88 22.36
CA ASN A 74 0.30 -13.96 22.23
C ASN A 74 1.20 -13.60 21.05
N ILE A 75 2.45 -13.25 21.35
CA ILE A 75 3.43 -12.85 20.33
C ILE A 75 3.72 -13.96 19.31
N ASN A 76 3.34 -15.21 19.59
CA ASN A 76 3.44 -16.34 18.67
C ASN A 76 2.17 -16.58 17.82
N SER A 77 1.13 -15.75 17.99
CA SER A 77 -0.11 -15.87 17.23
C SER A 77 0.01 -15.13 15.89
N THR A 78 -0.40 -15.78 14.80
CA THR A 78 -0.48 -15.21 13.45
C THR A 78 -1.62 -14.20 13.28
N THR A 79 -2.50 -14.08 14.27
CA THR A 79 -3.63 -13.15 14.28
C THR A 79 -3.41 -11.96 15.22
N ALA A 80 -2.26 -11.88 15.90
CA ALA A 80 -2.00 -10.79 16.84
C ALA A 80 -1.80 -9.47 16.06
N VAL A 81 -2.45 -8.42 16.55
CA VAL A 81 -2.37 -7.07 15.99
C VAL A 81 -1.89 -6.11 17.06
N TYR A 82 -0.97 -5.20 16.73
CA TYR A 82 -0.44 -4.22 17.66
C TYR A 82 -0.69 -2.80 17.15
N ILE A 83 -1.31 -1.97 17.99
CA ILE A 83 -1.59 -0.57 17.70
C ILE A 83 -1.05 0.27 18.84
N LYS A 84 -0.05 1.12 18.58
CA LYS A 84 0.55 1.97 19.62
C LYS A 84 -0.39 3.10 20.04
N ASN A 85 -1.02 3.76 19.07
CA ASN A 85 -1.90 4.90 19.30
C ASN A 85 -3.27 4.69 18.65
N ILE A 86 -4.16 4.04 19.40
CA ILE A 86 -5.53 3.71 18.98
C ILE A 86 -6.30 4.95 18.51
N LYS A 87 -6.13 6.09 19.20
CA LYS A 87 -6.82 7.34 18.87
C LYS A 87 -6.37 7.88 17.51
N THR A 88 -5.08 7.85 17.22
CA THR A 88 -4.55 8.25 15.90
C THR A 88 -5.08 7.34 14.80
N VAL A 89 -5.08 6.01 15.00
CA VAL A 89 -5.65 5.07 14.02
C VAL A 89 -7.13 5.35 13.77
N GLN A 90 -7.92 5.57 14.83
CA GLN A 90 -9.33 5.92 14.71
C GLN A 90 -9.53 7.19 13.88
N GLN A 91 -8.77 8.26 14.18
CA GLN A 91 -8.85 9.53 13.46
C GLN A 91 -8.50 9.37 11.98
N LYS A 92 -7.44 8.61 11.66
CA LYS A 92 -7.06 8.31 10.27
C LYS A 92 -8.18 7.55 9.55
N LEU A 93 -8.73 6.50 10.16
CA LEU A 93 -9.85 5.74 9.59
C LEU A 93 -11.09 6.62 9.36
N GLU A 94 -11.41 7.53 10.28
CA GLU A 94 -12.49 8.50 10.10
C GLU A 94 -12.22 9.45 8.92
N ILE A 95 -11.00 9.96 8.78
CA ILE A 95 -10.60 10.80 7.63
C ILE A 95 -10.74 10.03 6.31
N LEU A 96 -10.28 8.77 6.26
CA LEU A 96 -10.39 7.93 5.08
C LEU A 96 -11.86 7.68 4.70
N ALA A 97 -12.69 7.30 5.67
CA ALA A 97 -14.11 7.02 5.45
C ALA A 97 -14.87 8.29 5.00
N ILE A 98 -14.62 9.44 5.63
CA ILE A 98 -15.26 10.72 5.26
C ILE A 98 -14.80 11.21 3.88
N SER A 99 -13.52 11.03 3.55
CA SER A 99 -12.98 11.47 2.28
C SER A 99 -13.47 10.63 1.10
N GLY A 100 -13.83 9.38 1.36
CA GLY A 100 -14.36 8.45 0.39
C GLY A 100 -13.32 7.95 -0.61
N LYS A 101 -13.77 7.00 -1.45
CA LYS A 101 -12.91 6.28 -2.40
C LYS A 101 -12.15 7.17 -3.37
N ASP A 102 -12.74 8.28 -3.82
CA ASP A 102 -12.16 9.14 -4.88
C ASP A 102 -10.89 9.87 -4.41
N LYS A 103 -10.65 9.91 -3.09
CA LYS A 103 -9.50 10.53 -2.45
C LYS A 103 -8.50 9.53 -1.84
N LEU A 104 -8.73 8.23 -2.01
CA LEU A 104 -7.90 7.16 -1.47
C LEU A 104 -7.04 6.51 -2.56
N GLU A 105 -5.75 6.31 -2.32
CA GLU A 105 -4.89 5.40 -3.09
C GLU A 105 -4.21 4.38 -2.16
N ILE A 106 -3.73 3.29 -2.76
CA ILE A 106 -2.98 2.24 -2.04
C ILE A 106 -1.54 2.27 -2.53
N ILE A 107 -0.60 2.28 -1.59
CA ILE A 107 0.82 2.07 -1.89
C ILE A 107 1.28 0.86 -1.07
N THR A 108 1.82 -0.16 -1.74
CA THR A 108 2.19 -1.42 -1.09
C THR A 108 3.54 -1.90 -1.58
N ASP A 109 4.37 -2.40 -0.67
CA ASP A 109 5.48 -3.27 -1.07
C ASP A 109 4.92 -4.63 -1.56
N PHE A 110 5.77 -5.44 -2.18
CA PHE A 110 5.43 -6.77 -2.66
C PHE A 110 6.06 -7.88 -1.81
N ASP A 111 7.38 -7.92 -1.71
CA ASP A 111 8.10 -9.02 -1.09
C ASP A 111 7.83 -9.02 0.42
N ARG A 112 7.35 -10.12 0.97
CA ARG A 112 6.98 -10.25 2.40
C ARG A 112 5.86 -9.32 2.88
N THR A 113 5.34 -8.47 1.99
CA THR A 113 4.15 -7.66 2.21
C THR A 113 2.96 -8.30 1.49
N LEU A 114 2.86 -8.22 0.16
CA LEU A 114 1.83 -8.94 -0.59
C LEU A 114 2.11 -10.45 -0.65
N SER A 115 3.38 -10.82 -0.82
CA SER A 115 3.81 -12.22 -0.73
C SER A 115 3.94 -12.65 0.73
N LYS A 116 3.71 -13.94 0.98
CA LYS A 116 3.90 -14.53 2.30
C LYS A 116 5.37 -14.52 2.70
N TYR A 117 5.61 -14.48 4.00
CA TYR A 117 6.92 -14.76 4.55
C TYR A 117 7.19 -16.27 4.64
N CYS A 118 6.19 -17.04 5.07
CA CYS A 118 6.31 -18.47 5.31
C CYS A 118 5.06 -19.22 4.80
N GLN A 119 5.24 -20.40 4.23
CA GLN A 119 4.15 -21.26 3.82
C GLN A 119 4.48 -22.68 4.29
N ASP A 120 3.60 -23.24 5.12
CA ASP A 120 3.74 -24.60 5.66
C ASP A 120 5.07 -24.88 6.38
N GLY A 121 5.64 -23.85 7.03
CA GLY A 121 6.90 -23.93 7.79
C GLY A 121 8.16 -23.61 6.97
N GLU A 122 8.03 -23.46 5.66
CA GLU A 122 9.12 -23.11 4.76
C GLU A 122 9.08 -21.63 4.38
N LEU A 123 10.25 -21.00 4.28
CA LEU A 123 10.33 -19.63 3.79
C LEU A 123 9.91 -19.58 2.32
N VAL A 124 8.95 -18.71 2.02
CA VAL A 124 8.60 -18.38 0.63
C VAL A 124 9.79 -17.62 0.02
N PRO A 125 10.12 -17.69 -1.27
CA PRO A 125 11.17 -16.84 -1.82
C PRO A 125 10.69 -15.39 -1.99
N THR A 126 11.63 -14.45 -1.91
CA THR A 126 11.42 -13.10 -2.45
C THR A 126 11.53 -13.12 -3.98
N SER A 127 11.22 -12.01 -4.64
CA SER A 127 11.35 -11.86 -6.08
C SER A 127 12.78 -12.12 -6.61
N TYR A 128 13.82 -11.82 -5.82
CA TYR A 128 15.20 -12.25 -6.09
C TYR A 128 15.44 -13.72 -5.68
N GLY A 129 14.86 -14.13 -4.56
CA GLY A 129 15.04 -15.47 -3.99
C GLY A 129 14.61 -16.62 -4.90
N ILE A 130 13.75 -16.37 -5.89
CA ILE A 130 13.35 -17.39 -6.88
C ILE A 130 14.57 -17.95 -7.64
N PHE A 131 15.61 -17.15 -7.83
CA PHE A 131 16.84 -17.57 -8.52
C PHE A 131 17.77 -18.38 -7.63
N GLU A 132 17.65 -18.28 -6.29
CA GLU A 132 18.43 -19.11 -5.37
C GLU A 132 17.99 -20.60 -5.46
N SER A 133 16.75 -20.86 -5.88
CA SER A 133 16.17 -22.21 -6.01
C SER A 133 15.94 -22.68 -7.45
N ASP A 134 16.18 -21.84 -8.46
CA ASP A 134 15.90 -22.19 -9.87
C ASP A 134 16.79 -23.37 -10.35
N PRO A 135 16.22 -24.53 -10.73
CA PRO A 135 16.99 -25.68 -11.18
C PRO A 135 17.77 -25.44 -12.49
N GLU A 136 17.43 -24.43 -13.28
CA GLU A 136 18.12 -24.08 -14.53
C GLU A 136 19.36 -23.20 -14.29
N LEU A 137 19.53 -22.62 -13.10
CA LEU A 137 20.69 -21.81 -12.75
C LEU A 137 21.88 -22.66 -12.30
N THR A 138 23.09 -22.18 -12.63
CA THR A 138 24.32 -22.83 -12.17
C THR A 138 24.47 -22.74 -10.66
N GLU A 139 25.03 -23.78 -10.04
CA GLU A 139 25.32 -23.78 -8.60
C GLU A 139 26.24 -22.63 -8.17
N THR A 140 27.13 -22.18 -9.08
CA THR A 140 27.96 -20.99 -8.86
C THR A 140 27.14 -19.71 -8.73
N ALA A 141 26.14 -19.51 -9.60
CA ALA A 141 25.27 -18.33 -9.53
C ALA A 141 24.43 -18.34 -8.25
N LYS A 142 23.80 -19.48 -7.92
CA LYS A 142 23.02 -19.64 -6.68
C LYS A 142 23.87 -19.35 -5.44
N SER A 143 25.06 -19.96 -5.36
CA SER A 143 25.99 -19.75 -4.25
C SER A 143 26.42 -18.28 -4.14
N THR A 144 26.60 -17.60 -5.27
CA THR A 144 26.97 -16.18 -5.27
C THR A 144 25.84 -15.31 -4.74
N LEU A 145 24.59 -15.50 -5.20
CA LEU A 145 23.42 -14.78 -4.68
C LEU A 145 23.23 -15.00 -3.16
N ILE A 146 23.34 -16.25 -2.70
CA ILE A 146 23.27 -16.59 -1.27
C ILE A 146 24.39 -15.89 -0.49
N ASN A 147 25.62 -15.87 -1.01
CA ASN A 147 26.75 -15.20 -0.36
C ASN A 147 26.58 -13.68 -0.29
N LEU A 148 26.02 -13.06 -1.35
CA LEU A 148 25.66 -11.64 -1.34
C LEU A 148 24.63 -11.37 -0.24
N ARG A 149 23.54 -12.15 -0.18
CA ARG A 149 22.54 -12.00 0.89
C ARG A 149 23.14 -12.16 2.28
N ASN A 150 23.95 -13.18 2.52
CA ASN A 150 24.62 -13.40 3.80
C ASN A 150 25.56 -12.26 4.20
N LYS A 151 26.16 -11.56 3.23
CA LYS A 151 27.04 -10.39 3.45
C LYS A 151 26.24 -9.13 3.77
N TYR A 152 25.19 -8.84 2.99
CA TYR A 152 24.55 -7.52 2.99
C TYR A 152 23.26 -7.44 3.82
N TYR A 153 22.50 -8.52 3.95
CA TYR A 153 21.26 -8.52 4.75
C TYR A 153 21.50 -8.14 6.23
N PRO A 154 22.58 -8.61 6.89
CA PRO A 154 22.88 -8.14 8.26
C PRO A 154 23.15 -6.63 8.35
N ILE A 155 23.70 -6.02 7.29
CA ILE A 155 23.96 -4.56 7.22
C ILE A 155 22.64 -3.80 7.07
N GLU A 156 21.72 -4.31 6.25
CA GLU A 156 20.37 -3.74 6.09
C GLU A 156 19.65 -3.65 7.44
N LEU A 157 19.74 -4.70 8.24
CA LEU A 157 19.08 -4.79 9.55
C LEU A 157 19.81 -4.08 10.69
N ASP A 158 21.08 -3.67 10.52
CA ASP A 158 21.91 -3.17 11.62
C ASP A 158 21.38 -1.85 12.20
N ASN A 159 20.85 -1.87 13.42
CA ASN A 159 20.31 -0.67 14.07
C ASN A 159 21.40 0.33 14.52
N ASN A 160 22.68 -0.02 14.45
CA ASN A 160 23.80 0.87 14.77
C ASN A 160 24.25 1.74 13.58
N LEU A 161 23.77 1.41 12.37
CA LEU A 161 24.06 2.18 11.16
C LEU A 161 22.85 3.02 10.76
N THR A 162 23.09 4.27 10.39
CA THR A 162 22.09 5.14 9.77
C THR A 162 21.74 4.68 8.36
N GLU A 163 20.59 5.08 7.84
CA GLU A 163 20.18 4.77 6.46
C GLU A 163 21.21 5.29 5.42
N ASN A 164 21.79 6.47 5.67
CA ASN A 164 22.85 7.03 4.83
C ASN A 164 24.12 6.18 4.83
N GLU A 165 24.50 5.60 5.97
CA GLU A 165 25.66 4.70 6.06
C GLU A 165 25.39 3.35 5.38
N LYS A 166 24.15 2.87 5.38
CA LYS A 166 23.75 1.62 4.73
C LYS A 166 23.57 1.75 3.21
N THR A 167 23.16 2.92 2.74
CA THR A 167 22.80 3.16 1.33
C THR A 167 23.87 2.69 0.32
N PRO A 168 25.17 3.00 0.49
CA PRO A 168 26.21 2.51 -0.42
C PRO A 168 26.28 0.97 -0.49
N TYR A 169 26.07 0.29 0.64
CA TYR A 169 26.05 -1.18 0.69
C TYR A 169 24.81 -1.76 0.00
N MET A 170 23.66 -1.11 0.10
CA MET A 170 22.45 -1.54 -0.61
C MET A 170 22.60 -1.37 -2.12
N LEU A 171 23.20 -0.27 -2.58
CA LEU A 171 23.51 -0.08 -3.99
C LEU A 171 24.46 -1.18 -4.50
N GLU A 172 25.58 -1.40 -3.80
CA GLU A 172 26.54 -2.45 -4.17
C GLU A 172 25.89 -3.85 -4.18
N TRP A 173 25.02 -4.16 -3.22
CA TRP A 173 24.33 -5.45 -3.18
C TRP A 173 23.43 -5.66 -4.39
N TRP A 174 22.58 -4.68 -4.73
CA TRP A 174 21.71 -4.78 -5.89
C TRP A 174 22.50 -4.82 -7.20
N GLU A 175 23.55 -4.01 -7.35
CA GLU A 175 24.44 -4.03 -8.53
C GLU A 175 25.07 -5.42 -8.73
N LEU A 176 25.67 -5.99 -7.68
CA LEU A 176 26.28 -7.31 -7.76
C LEU A 176 25.24 -8.43 -8.01
N ALA A 177 24.06 -8.35 -7.40
CA ALA A 177 22.99 -9.31 -7.65
C ALA A 177 22.50 -9.24 -9.11
N HIS A 178 22.37 -8.03 -9.65
CA HIS A 178 22.01 -7.79 -11.05
C HIS A 178 23.03 -8.39 -12.01
N GLU A 179 24.33 -8.17 -11.77
CA GLU A 179 25.41 -8.73 -12.58
C GLU A 179 25.33 -10.26 -12.65
N VAL A 180 25.16 -10.93 -11.50
CA VAL A 180 25.04 -12.39 -11.43
C VAL A 180 23.82 -12.88 -12.24
N ILE A 181 22.67 -12.22 -12.11
CA ILE A 181 21.44 -12.61 -12.83
C ILE A 181 21.59 -12.38 -14.35
N ILE A 182 22.28 -11.33 -14.78
CA ILE A 182 22.59 -11.08 -16.21
C ILE A 182 23.51 -12.18 -16.75
N GLU A 183 24.54 -12.57 -16.00
CA GLU A 183 25.50 -13.61 -16.37
C GLU A 183 24.85 -14.99 -16.54
N CYS A 184 23.78 -15.28 -15.79
CA CYS A 184 22.97 -16.49 -15.97
C CYS A 184 22.32 -16.58 -17.37
N GLY A 185 22.22 -15.47 -18.11
CA GLY A 185 21.69 -15.48 -19.48
C GLY A 185 20.19 -15.78 -19.57
N ILE A 186 19.43 -15.39 -18.53
CA ILE A 186 17.97 -15.55 -18.43
C ILE A 186 17.30 -15.11 -19.74
N GLN A 187 16.36 -15.95 -20.21
CA GLN A 187 15.52 -15.63 -21.35
C GLN A 187 14.14 -15.18 -20.87
N LYS A 188 13.57 -14.17 -21.51
CA LYS A 188 12.24 -13.65 -21.17
C LYS A 188 11.17 -14.75 -21.16
N HIS A 189 11.23 -15.68 -22.12
CA HIS A 189 10.28 -16.78 -22.23
C HIS A 189 10.49 -17.90 -21.18
N THR A 190 11.69 -18.03 -20.59
CA THR A 190 11.93 -18.98 -19.50
C THR A 190 11.59 -18.37 -18.15
N LEU A 191 11.68 -17.05 -18.00
CA LEU A 191 11.31 -16.35 -16.76
C LEU A 191 9.88 -16.66 -16.30
N GLU A 192 8.91 -16.72 -17.22
CA GLU A 192 7.52 -17.08 -16.90
C GLU A 192 7.43 -18.47 -16.24
N LYS A 193 8.21 -19.43 -16.73
CA LYS A 193 8.30 -20.77 -16.16
C LYS A 193 8.97 -20.72 -14.78
N THR A 194 10.10 -20.04 -14.64
CA THR A 194 10.79 -19.88 -13.35
C THR A 194 9.86 -19.29 -12.30
N VAL A 195 9.13 -18.21 -12.60
CA VAL A 195 8.19 -17.58 -11.66
C VAL A 195 7.08 -18.56 -11.26
N LYS A 196 6.49 -19.26 -12.22
CA LYS A 196 5.43 -20.25 -11.97
C LYS A 196 5.90 -21.42 -11.09
N GLU A 197 7.15 -21.84 -11.22
CA GLU A 197 7.73 -22.97 -10.48
C GLU A 197 8.39 -22.54 -9.14
N SER A 198 8.51 -21.24 -8.88
CA SER A 198 9.28 -20.69 -7.74
C SER A 198 8.66 -20.91 -6.35
N HIS A 199 7.40 -21.33 -6.24
CA HIS A 199 6.63 -21.35 -4.99
C HIS A 199 6.37 -19.96 -4.36
N LEU A 200 6.61 -18.86 -5.08
CA LEU A 200 6.19 -17.54 -4.64
C LEU A 200 4.66 -17.49 -4.53
N VAL A 201 4.16 -17.13 -3.35
CA VAL A 201 2.74 -17.18 -3.02
C VAL A 201 2.28 -15.89 -2.33
N LEU A 202 1.11 -15.39 -2.73
CA LEU A 202 0.49 -14.20 -2.13
C LEU A 202 -0.20 -14.54 -0.80
N ARG A 203 -0.30 -13.56 0.09
CA ARG A 203 -1.06 -13.71 1.33
C ARG A 203 -2.54 -13.93 1.04
N ASP A 204 -3.18 -14.68 1.92
CA ASP A 204 -4.63 -14.86 1.88
C ASP A 204 -5.32 -13.48 1.96
N LYS A 205 -6.41 -13.29 1.21
CA LYS A 205 -7.15 -12.02 1.03
C LYS A 205 -6.54 -10.99 0.08
N VAL A 206 -5.34 -11.19 -0.46
CA VAL A 206 -4.79 -10.26 -1.48
C VAL A 206 -5.67 -10.21 -2.74
N SER A 207 -6.20 -11.34 -3.20
CA SER A 207 -7.09 -11.38 -4.38
C SER A 207 -8.38 -10.60 -4.15
N GLU A 208 -9.08 -10.85 -3.04
CA GLU A 208 -10.30 -10.12 -2.71
C GLU A 208 -10.04 -8.63 -2.46
N PHE A 209 -8.90 -8.29 -1.87
CA PHE A 209 -8.47 -6.91 -1.67
C PHE A 209 -8.29 -6.18 -3.01
N PHE A 210 -7.55 -6.76 -3.97
CA PHE A 210 -7.34 -6.14 -5.27
C PHE A 210 -8.60 -6.10 -6.14
N GLN A 211 -9.43 -7.14 -6.10
CA GLN A 211 -10.72 -7.12 -6.81
C GLN A 211 -11.60 -5.98 -6.31
N LEU A 212 -11.72 -5.82 -4.99
CA LEU A 212 -12.51 -4.75 -4.39
C LEU A 212 -11.99 -3.35 -4.77
N LEU A 213 -10.67 -3.16 -4.79
CA LEU A 213 -10.08 -1.89 -5.21
C LEU A 213 -10.31 -1.60 -6.71
N SER A 214 -10.26 -2.64 -7.54
CA SER A 214 -10.53 -2.58 -8.97
C SER A 214 -11.98 -2.19 -9.25
N ASP A 215 -12.95 -2.85 -8.60
CA ASP A 215 -14.39 -2.56 -8.74
C ASP A 215 -14.70 -1.07 -8.48
N TYR A 216 -14.01 -0.48 -7.51
CA TYR A 216 -14.17 0.92 -7.10
C TYR A 216 -13.16 1.89 -7.75
N HIS A 217 -12.33 1.41 -8.67
CA HIS A 217 -11.34 2.20 -9.41
C HIS A 217 -10.39 2.99 -8.50
N ILE A 218 -9.93 2.35 -7.43
CA ILE A 218 -8.94 2.89 -6.50
C ILE A 218 -7.54 2.55 -7.02
N PRO A 219 -6.66 3.54 -7.31
CA PRO A 219 -5.30 3.29 -7.76
C PRO A 219 -4.49 2.48 -6.75
N VAL A 220 -3.72 1.53 -7.27
CA VAL A 220 -2.75 0.75 -6.50
C VAL A 220 -1.38 0.93 -7.11
N LEU A 221 -0.43 1.36 -6.29
CA LEU A 221 0.99 1.36 -6.61
C LEU A 221 1.66 0.24 -5.83
N VAL A 222 2.12 -0.79 -6.53
CA VAL A 222 3.05 -1.79 -5.98
C VAL A 222 4.46 -1.22 -6.14
N PHE A 223 5.10 -0.83 -5.04
CA PHE A 223 6.40 -0.19 -5.03
C PHE A 223 7.40 -1.04 -4.27
N SER A 224 8.27 -1.75 -4.99
CA SER A 224 9.16 -2.74 -4.38
C SER A 224 10.60 -2.60 -4.84
N ALA A 225 11.53 -2.86 -3.92
CA ALA A 225 12.94 -3.02 -4.23
C ALA A 225 13.27 -4.37 -4.89
N GLY A 226 12.27 -5.24 -5.09
CA GLY A 226 12.38 -6.52 -5.77
C GLY A 226 12.66 -6.43 -7.28
N LEU A 227 12.37 -7.53 -7.97
CA LEU A 227 12.45 -7.66 -9.43
C LEU A 227 11.09 -7.43 -10.08
N GLY A 228 10.97 -6.35 -10.85
CA GLY A 228 9.70 -5.89 -11.43
C GLY A 228 9.01 -6.92 -12.32
N ASP A 229 9.73 -7.57 -13.23
CA ASP A 229 9.18 -8.59 -14.12
C ASP A 229 8.71 -9.83 -13.36
N VAL A 230 9.41 -10.22 -12.29
CA VAL A 230 8.99 -11.33 -11.41
C VAL A 230 7.70 -10.98 -10.68
N ILE A 231 7.63 -9.77 -10.12
CA ILE A 231 6.43 -9.25 -9.43
C ILE A 231 5.24 -9.22 -10.40
N ASP A 232 5.44 -8.64 -11.59
CA ASP A 232 4.40 -8.51 -12.60
C ASP A 232 3.88 -9.89 -13.03
N LEU A 233 4.78 -10.83 -13.35
CA LEU A 233 4.42 -12.20 -13.68
C LEU A 233 3.72 -12.93 -12.53
N SER A 234 4.13 -12.70 -11.29
CA SER A 234 3.49 -13.32 -10.11
C SER A 234 2.05 -12.85 -9.93
N LEU A 235 1.80 -11.54 -10.07
CA LEU A 235 0.47 -10.95 -9.98
C LEU A 235 -0.45 -11.41 -11.12
N HIS A 236 0.08 -11.50 -12.35
CA HIS A 236 -0.66 -12.05 -13.49
C HIS A 236 -0.94 -13.55 -13.33
N HIS A 237 0.04 -14.33 -12.86
CA HIS A 237 -0.13 -15.76 -12.63
C HIS A 237 -1.19 -16.06 -11.56
N ALA A 238 -1.22 -15.25 -10.50
CA ALA A 238 -2.26 -15.33 -9.47
C ALA A 238 -3.62 -14.76 -9.92
N ASN A 239 -3.71 -14.19 -11.14
CA ASN A 239 -4.91 -13.54 -11.68
C ASN A 239 -5.45 -12.42 -10.77
N VAL A 240 -4.53 -11.59 -10.25
CA VAL A 240 -4.88 -10.44 -9.38
C VAL A 240 -4.35 -9.11 -9.92
N TYR A 241 -3.69 -9.09 -11.07
CA TYR A 241 -3.27 -7.86 -11.73
C TYR A 241 -4.46 -7.19 -12.44
N HIS A 242 -4.78 -5.95 -12.07
CA HIS A 242 -5.91 -5.19 -12.60
C HIS A 242 -5.46 -3.85 -13.22
N ASP A 243 -6.30 -3.24 -14.05
CA ASP A 243 -5.99 -2.00 -14.79
C ASP A 243 -5.73 -0.77 -13.91
N ASN A 244 -6.22 -0.77 -12.67
CA ASN A 244 -5.96 0.27 -11.67
C ASN A 244 -4.61 0.11 -10.96
N MET A 245 -3.82 -0.92 -11.30
CA MET A 245 -2.55 -1.23 -10.67
C MET A 245 -1.37 -0.77 -11.52
N ARG A 246 -0.29 -0.39 -10.83
CA ARG A 246 1.01 -0.12 -11.44
C ARG A 246 2.11 -0.66 -10.55
N VAL A 247 3.12 -1.25 -11.17
CA VAL A 247 4.33 -1.74 -10.49
C VAL A 247 5.48 -0.77 -10.75
N VAL A 248 6.19 -0.38 -9.68
CA VAL A 248 7.46 0.35 -9.74
C VAL A 248 8.49 -0.50 -8.98
N SER A 249 9.51 -0.97 -9.70
CA SER A 249 10.50 -1.89 -9.17
C SER A 249 11.72 -1.97 -10.10
N ASN A 250 12.69 -2.84 -9.79
CA ASN A 250 13.84 -3.06 -10.67
C ASN A 250 13.42 -3.96 -11.85
N PHE A 251 12.94 -3.35 -12.93
CA PHE A 251 12.57 -4.06 -14.15
C PHE A 251 13.80 -4.50 -14.94
N MET A 252 13.71 -5.69 -15.51
CA MET A 252 14.68 -6.31 -16.40
C MET A 252 14.66 -5.65 -17.78
N GLN A 253 15.82 -5.53 -18.40
CA GLN A 253 15.99 -5.09 -19.78
C GLN A 253 16.43 -6.28 -20.63
N PHE A 254 15.55 -6.69 -21.54
CA PHE A 254 15.82 -7.76 -22.49
C PHE A 254 16.17 -7.17 -23.86
N ASN A 255 17.12 -7.80 -24.56
CA ASN A 255 17.41 -7.46 -25.95
C ASN A 255 16.38 -8.08 -26.92
N ASP A 256 16.53 -7.80 -28.22
CA ASP A 256 15.62 -8.28 -29.27
C ASP A 256 15.53 -9.82 -29.37
N ASN A 257 16.54 -10.54 -28.88
CA ASN A 257 16.56 -12.00 -28.82
C ASN A 257 15.91 -12.55 -27.54
N GLY A 258 15.40 -11.69 -26.66
CA GLY A 258 14.79 -12.07 -25.39
C GLY A 258 15.79 -12.40 -24.28
N LYS A 259 17.10 -12.14 -24.46
CA LYS A 259 18.13 -12.35 -23.43
C LYS A 259 18.20 -11.14 -22.49
N LEU A 260 18.26 -11.38 -21.19
CA LEU A 260 18.51 -10.35 -20.17
C LEU A 260 19.89 -9.71 -20.39
N ILE A 261 19.93 -8.38 -20.46
CA ILE A 261 21.16 -7.60 -20.69
C ILE A 261 21.39 -6.50 -19.65
N GLY A 262 20.42 -6.20 -18.80
CA GLY A 262 20.50 -5.11 -17.83
C GLY A 262 19.24 -4.96 -17.00
N PHE A 263 19.22 -3.92 -16.16
CA PHE A 263 18.07 -3.52 -15.37
C PHE A 263 17.79 -2.02 -15.56
N SER A 264 16.55 -1.63 -15.34
CA SER A 264 16.14 -0.23 -15.30
C SER A 264 16.90 0.56 -14.23
N SER A 265 17.14 1.84 -14.51
CA SER A 265 17.80 2.78 -13.60
C SER A 265 16.86 3.93 -13.21
N PRO A 266 17.00 4.52 -12.01
CA PRO A 266 17.94 4.14 -10.95
C PRO A 266 17.53 2.83 -10.26
N ILE A 267 18.51 2.17 -9.63
CA ILE A 267 18.24 1.00 -8.77
C ILE A 267 17.34 1.41 -7.61
N ILE A 268 16.30 0.63 -7.36
CA ILE A 268 15.41 0.77 -6.21
C ILE A 268 15.87 -0.21 -5.12
N HIS A 269 16.18 0.31 -3.94
CA HIS A 269 16.54 -0.46 -2.75
C HIS A 269 15.68 -0.01 -1.56
N VAL A 270 15.77 -0.69 -0.42
CA VAL A 270 14.89 -0.46 0.75
C VAL A 270 14.85 1.01 1.23
N PHE A 271 15.97 1.73 1.21
CA PHE A 271 16.06 3.13 1.68
C PHE A 271 15.76 4.24 0.65
N ASN A 272 15.42 3.94 -0.61
CA ASN A 272 15.11 4.98 -1.61
C ASN A 272 13.69 4.89 -2.19
N LYS A 273 12.84 4.05 -1.58
CA LYS A 273 11.42 3.90 -1.91
C LYS A 273 10.62 5.12 -1.44
N THR A 274 10.63 6.19 -2.22
CA THR A 274 9.79 7.39 -1.98
C THR A 274 8.98 7.71 -3.23
N ALA A 275 7.73 8.16 -3.09
CA ALA A 275 6.95 8.55 -4.26
C ALA A 275 7.63 9.69 -5.05
N GLY A 276 8.38 10.56 -4.37
CA GLY A 276 9.21 11.60 -4.98
C GLY A 276 10.37 11.09 -5.85
N SER A 277 10.87 9.87 -5.63
CA SER A 277 11.94 9.28 -6.45
C SER A 277 11.44 8.64 -7.75
N ILE A 278 10.11 8.45 -7.90
CA ILE A 278 9.51 7.83 -9.08
C ILE A 278 9.56 8.81 -10.26
N ILE A 279 10.49 8.54 -11.19
CA ILE A 279 10.65 9.29 -12.44
C ILE A 279 9.32 9.21 -13.21
N ASN A 280 8.62 10.35 -13.28
CA ASN A 280 7.47 10.69 -14.12
C ASN A 280 6.30 11.35 -13.38
N ASN A 281 6.25 11.40 -12.04
CA ASN A 281 5.21 12.10 -11.25
C ASN A 281 3.75 11.78 -11.66
N SER A 282 3.52 10.79 -12.52
CA SER A 282 2.23 10.41 -13.11
C SER A 282 1.39 9.55 -12.17
N ILE A 283 1.72 9.58 -10.89
CA ILE A 283 0.97 8.96 -9.81
C ILE A 283 -0.30 9.79 -9.62
N PRO A 284 -1.50 9.19 -9.62
CA PRO A 284 -2.70 9.90 -9.19
C PRO A 284 -2.48 10.42 -7.77
N LYS A 285 -2.23 11.71 -7.59
CA LYS A 285 -1.95 12.27 -6.25
C LYS A 285 -3.25 12.39 -5.47
N ARG A 286 -3.71 11.26 -4.93
CA ARG A 286 -4.83 11.22 -4.01
C ARG A 286 -4.31 11.62 -2.62
N PRO A 287 -5.03 12.50 -1.89
CA PRO A 287 -4.50 13.04 -0.64
C PRO A 287 -4.39 11.98 0.46
N ASN A 288 -5.12 10.87 0.36
CA ASN A 288 -5.14 9.85 1.37
C ASN A 288 -4.54 8.54 0.87
N VAL A 289 -3.66 7.95 1.67
CA VAL A 289 -2.93 6.73 1.32
C VAL A 289 -3.17 5.66 2.39
N LEU A 290 -3.51 4.45 1.96
CA LEU A 290 -3.24 3.25 2.75
C LEU A 290 -1.88 2.70 2.33
N LEU A 291 -0.92 2.72 3.24
CA LEU A 291 0.45 2.27 3.01
C LEU A 291 0.67 0.90 3.67
N LEU A 292 1.16 -0.05 2.90
CA LEU A 292 1.43 -1.43 3.33
C LEU A 292 2.91 -1.75 3.09
N GLY A 293 3.61 -2.23 4.11
CA GLY A 293 5.02 -2.60 3.98
C GLY A 293 5.48 -3.53 5.10
N ASP A 294 6.63 -4.15 4.94
CA ASP A 294 7.22 -5.06 5.93
C ASP A 294 8.55 -4.55 6.47
N SER A 295 9.16 -3.52 5.87
CA SER A 295 10.46 -2.98 6.28
C SER A 295 10.34 -1.60 6.93
N PRO A 296 11.30 -1.16 7.76
CA PRO A 296 11.32 0.22 8.26
C PRO A 296 11.37 1.28 7.14
N GLY A 297 11.96 0.98 5.98
CA GLY A 297 12.07 1.91 4.85
C GLY A 297 10.75 2.17 4.12
N ASP A 298 9.79 1.24 4.22
CA ASP A 298 8.51 1.33 3.53
C ASP A 298 7.63 2.49 3.99
N VAL A 299 7.80 2.98 5.21
CA VAL A 299 6.98 4.07 5.75
C VAL A 299 7.14 5.38 4.97
N HIS A 300 8.19 5.46 4.14
CA HIS A 300 8.54 6.58 3.27
C HIS A 300 7.99 6.47 1.85
N MET A 301 7.31 5.37 1.49
CA MET A 301 6.80 5.18 0.12
C MET A 301 5.81 6.25 -0.34
N ALA A 302 5.09 6.88 0.61
CA ALA A 302 4.17 7.98 0.32
C ALA A 302 4.84 9.36 0.27
N ASP A 303 6.13 9.47 0.63
CA ASP A 303 6.83 10.75 0.74
C ASP A 303 6.97 11.39 -0.65
N GLY A 304 6.43 12.62 -0.79
CA GLY A 304 6.37 13.37 -2.05
C GLY A 304 5.07 13.18 -2.85
N ALA A 305 4.25 12.17 -2.53
CA ALA A 305 2.89 12.02 -3.08
C ALA A 305 1.86 12.76 -2.22
N THR A 306 1.93 12.60 -0.90
CA THR A 306 1.01 13.22 0.06
C THR A 306 1.74 13.69 1.33
N ILE A 307 1.01 14.41 2.18
CA ILE A 307 1.44 14.85 3.51
C ILE A 307 0.54 14.16 4.54
N ASP A 308 1.14 13.46 5.51
CA ASP A 308 0.39 12.89 6.64
C ASP A 308 0.07 13.99 7.66
N ASP A 309 -0.93 14.82 7.33
CA ASP A 309 -1.39 15.92 8.17
C ASP A 309 -2.26 15.38 9.32
N PRO A 310 -1.91 15.63 10.60
CA PRO A 310 -2.69 15.17 11.75
C PRO A 310 -4.15 15.66 11.76
N THR A 311 -4.47 16.72 11.02
CA THR A 311 -5.85 17.23 10.87
C THR A 311 -6.60 16.61 9.70
N GLY A 312 -5.91 15.89 8.81
CA GLY A 312 -6.46 15.30 7.59
C GLY A 312 -6.84 16.31 6.52
N GLN A 313 -6.52 17.60 6.67
CA GLN A 313 -6.93 18.64 5.72
C GLN A 313 -6.11 18.59 4.43
N LEU A 314 -4.81 18.30 4.54
CA LEU A 314 -3.92 18.16 3.39
C LEU A 314 -3.88 16.72 2.85
N GLY A 315 -4.06 15.75 3.74
CA GLY A 315 -3.96 14.33 3.43
C GLY A 315 -3.73 13.52 4.70
N THR A 316 -3.78 12.20 4.57
CA THR A 316 -3.40 11.29 5.66
C THR A 316 -2.80 10.01 5.10
N VAL A 317 -1.89 9.40 5.86
CA VAL A 317 -1.28 8.11 5.51
C VAL A 317 -1.54 7.13 6.65
N LEU A 318 -2.39 6.14 6.43
CA LEU A 318 -2.56 5.03 7.36
C LEU A 318 -1.53 3.95 7.02
N ARG A 319 -0.59 3.68 7.91
CA ARG A 319 0.52 2.74 7.70
C ARG A 319 0.24 1.41 8.39
N ILE A 320 0.26 0.31 7.65
CA ILE A 320 0.16 -1.05 8.17
C ILE A 320 1.46 -1.79 7.90
N GLY A 321 2.12 -2.23 8.96
CA GLY A 321 3.39 -2.94 8.94
C GLY A 321 3.22 -4.45 9.11
N PHE A 322 3.87 -5.24 8.27
CA PHE A 322 3.97 -6.70 8.43
C PHE A 322 5.30 -7.05 9.09
N LEU A 323 5.28 -7.37 10.38
CA LEU A 323 6.47 -7.79 11.14
C LEU A 323 6.56 -9.32 11.14
N ASN A 324 7.32 -9.83 10.18
CA ASN A 324 7.35 -11.26 9.86
C ASN A 324 8.34 -12.08 10.68
N GLU A 325 9.43 -11.47 11.14
CA GLU A 325 10.50 -12.15 11.89
C GLU A 325 11.02 -11.29 13.04
N SER A 326 11.71 -11.93 14.00
CA SER A 326 12.27 -11.27 15.19
C SER A 326 11.28 -10.31 15.86
N VAL A 327 10.04 -10.80 16.03
CA VAL A 327 8.91 -9.98 16.46
C VAL A 327 9.20 -9.33 17.80
N GLN A 328 9.76 -10.08 18.76
CA GLN A 328 10.03 -9.57 20.10
C GLN A 328 11.04 -8.42 20.08
N GLU A 329 12.07 -8.53 19.26
CA GLU A 329 13.16 -7.55 19.14
C GLU A 329 12.72 -6.30 18.39
N ASN A 330 11.88 -6.44 17.36
CA ASN A 330 11.56 -5.37 16.43
C ASN A 330 10.21 -4.68 16.70
N LEU A 331 9.33 -5.27 17.52
CA LEU A 331 7.96 -4.77 17.69
C LEU A 331 7.89 -3.30 18.13
N GLU A 332 8.73 -2.88 19.08
CA GLU A 332 8.72 -1.48 19.55
C GLU A 332 9.06 -0.50 18.43
N LYS A 333 10.06 -0.84 17.61
CA LYS A 333 10.45 -0.05 16.44
C LYS A 333 9.30 0.01 15.44
N TYR A 334 8.69 -1.13 15.09
CA TYR A 334 7.57 -1.17 14.15
C TYR A 334 6.36 -0.37 14.67
N GLN A 335 6.02 -0.49 15.95
CA GLN A 335 4.95 0.29 16.57
C GLN A 335 5.22 1.80 16.61
N SER A 336 6.47 2.24 16.46
CA SER A 336 6.81 3.65 16.34
C SER A 336 6.72 4.20 14.90
N LEU A 337 6.82 3.31 13.90
CA LEU A 337 6.84 3.65 12.48
C LEU A 337 5.48 3.43 11.81
N TYR A 338 4.77 2.38 12.20
CA TYR A 338 3.50 1.95 11.66
C TYR A 338 2.34 2.24 12.61
N ASP A 339 1.18 2.58 12.05
CA ASP A 339 -0.04 2.82 12.81
C ASP A 339 -0.63 1.49 13.33
N ILE A 340 -0.58 0.45 12.49
CA ILE A 340 -1.03 -0.92 12.79
C ILE A 340 0.11 -1.88 12.44
N VAL A 341 0.48 -2.78 13.34
CA VAL A 341 1.49 -3.82 13.11
C VAL A 341 0.83 -5.19 13.18
N LEU A 342 0.97 -5.97 12.11
CA LEU A 342 0.53 -7.35 11.97
C LEU A 342 1.76 -8.26 12.11
N VAL A 343 1.68 -9.34 12.88
CA VAL A 343 2.85 -10.17 13.23
C VAL A 343 2.70 -11.63 12.80
N ASN A 344 3.84 -12.32 12.63
CA ASN A 344 3.91 -13.75 12.29
C ASN A 344 3.13 -14.10 11.01
N ASP A 345 3.46 -13.41 9.92
CA ASP A 345 2.92 -13.71 8.59
C ASP A 345 1.37 -13.65 8.50
N SER A 346 0.74 -12.67 9.18
CA SER A 346 -0.70 -12.44 9.14
C SER A 346 -1.28 -12.29 7.73
N THR A 347 -2.54 -12.64 7.55
CA THR A 347 -3.24 -12.47 6.26
C THR A 347 -3.55 -11.01 5.93
N PHE A 348 -4.06 -10.74 4.73
CA PHE A 348 -4.57 -9.42 4.30
C PHE A 348 -5.98 -9.09 4.81
N GLU A 349 -6.50 -9.84 5.80
CA GLU A 349 -7.85 -9.65 6.34
C GLU A 349 -8.08 -8.25 6.92
N ILE A 350 -7.08 -7.68 7.62
CA ILE A 350 -7.19 -6.34 8.22
C ILE A 350 -7.19 -5.25 7.13
N PRO A 351 -6.23 -5.21 6.18
CA PRO A 351 -6.32 -4.31 5.02
C PRO A 351 -7.66 -4.43 4.27
N TYR A 352 -8.13 -5.65 4.03
CA TYR A 352 -9.40 -5.90 3.35
C TYR A 352 -10.60 -5.31 4.09
N LYS A 353 -10.73 -5.57 5.39
CA LYS A 353 -11.80 -5.01 6.23
C LYS A 353 -11.78 -3.49 6.32
N ILE A 354 -10.60 -2.89 6.36
CA ILE A 354 -10.43 -1.42 6.33
C ILE A 354 -11.04 -0.87 5.03
N ILE A 355 -10.70 -1.45 3.89
CA ILE A 355 -11.26 -1.00 2.59
C ILE A 355 -12.76 -1.21 2.53
N GLN A 356 -13.28 -2.37 2.95
CA GLN A 356 -14.73 -2.60 3.01
C GLN A 356 -15.43 -1.51 3.84
N SER A 357 -14.91 -1.20 5.03
CA SER A 357 -15.46 -0.16 5.90
C SER A 357 -15.42 1.24 5.27
N ILE A 358 -14.39 1.58 4.51
CA ILE A 358 -14.30 2.89 3.81
C ILE A 358 -15.32 2.95 2.67
N LEU A 359 -15.60 1.82 2.00
CA LEU A 359 -16.46 1.75 0.83
C LEU A 359 -17.95 1.64 1.15
N CYS A 360 -18.35 0.99 2.25
CA CYS A 360 -19.76 0.82 2.67
C CYS A 360 -20.54 2.13 2.88
N HIS A 361 -19.88 3.29 2.80
CA HIS A 361 -20.51 4.60 2.98
C HIS A 361 -20.65 5.42 1.69
N ASN A 362 -20.10 4.93 0.57
CA ASN A 362 -20.18 5.62 -0.73
C ASN A 362 -21.34 5.12 -1.62
N GLU A 363 -22.05 4.07 -1.18
CA GLU A 363 -23.34 3.63 -1.75
C GLU A 363 -24.51 4.36 -1.08
#